data_AF-A0A7X3LA42-F1
#
_entry.id   AF-A0A7X3LA42-F1
#
_cell.length_a   1.000
_cell.length_b   1.000
_cell.length_c   1.000
_cell.angle_alpha   90.00
_cell.angle_beta   90.00
_cell.angle_gamma   90.00
#
_symmetry.space_group_name_H-M   'P 1'
#
loop_
_entity.id
_entity.type
_entity.pdbx_description
1 polymer ?
#
loop_
_entity_poly.entity_id
_entity_poly.type
_entity_poly.pdbx_seq_one_letter_code
_entity_poly.pdbx_strand_id
1 'polypeptide(L)'
;MRDAMLSKIRAALGWVSRRRGRHTAAFVEEEPDALAPRTVYVVGEDGHRWFAAFDCPCGCGETIKLSLVPGDRPGWKLRDHWDGTASLAPSVWRKVGCKSHFWLRKGRVEWC
;
A
#
# COMPACT_ATOMS: atom_id res chain seq x y z
N MET A 1 -4.83 -26.97 -7.75
CA MET A 1 -3.37 -27.23 -7.60
C MET A 1 -2.50 -26.08 -8.12
N ARG A 2 -2.77 -25.49 -9.30
CA ARG A 2 -2.00 -24.34 -9.85
C ARG A 2 -2.13 -23.06 -9.00
N ASP A 3 -3.30 -22.83 -8.40
CA ASP A 3 -3.57 -21.61 -7.61
C ASP A 3 -2.78 -21.55 -6.30
N ALA A 4 -2.60 -22.69 -5.63
CA ALA A 4 -1.80 -22.78 -4.40
C ALA A 4 -0.30 -22.52 -4.65
N MET A 5 0.21 -22.94 -5.81
CA MET A 5 1.61 -22.69 -6.20
C MET A 5 1.85 -21.21 -6.54
N LEU A 6 0.92 -20.58 -7.28
CA LEU A 6 0.99 -19.14 -7.60
C LEU A 6 0.90 -18.28 -6.33
N SER A 7 0.06 -18.67 -5.36
CA SER A 7 -0.03 -18.02 -4.06
C SER A 7 1.29 -18.07 -3.27
N LYS A 8 1.92 -19.26 -3.18
CA LYS A 8 3.23 -19.43 -2.53
C LYS A 8 4.34 -18.61 -3.19
N ILE A 9 4.35 -18.53 -4.52
CA ILE A 9 5.33 -17.72 -5.27
C ILE A 9 5.11 -16.23 -4.98
N ARG A 10 3.87 -15.73 -5.01
CA ARG A 10 3.55 -14.33 -4.68
C ARG A 10 3.93 -13.99 -3.23
N ALA A 11 3.71 -14.90 -2.29
CA ALA A 11 4.12 -14.74 -0.90
C ALA A 11 5.65 -14.65 -0.76
N ALA A 12 6.40 -15.55 -1.42
CA ALA A 12 7.87 -15.54 -1.43
C ALA A 12 8.43 -14.26 -2.06
N LEU A 13 7.88 -13.82 -3.20
CA LEU A 13 8.27 -12.56 -3.86
C LEU A 13 7.96 -11.34 -2.99
N GLY A 14 6.79 -11.32 -2.35
CA GLY A 14 6.43 -10.26 -1.41
C GLY A 14 7.41 -10.16 -0.24
N TRP A 15 7.85 -11.30 0.30
CA TRP A 15 8.87 -11.34 1.34
C TRP A 15 10.23 -10.82 0.85
N VAL A 16 10.67 -11.21 -0.35
CA VAL A 16 11.91 -10.70 -0.97
C VAL A 16 11.82 -9.18 -1.20
N SER A 17 10.68 -8.70 -1.70
CA SER A 17 10.42 -7.27 -1.91
C SER A 17 10.48 -6.48 -0.61
N ARG A 18 9.85 -6.95 0.46
CA ARG A 18 9.92 -6.31 1.79
C ARG A 18 11.34 -6.25 2.35
N ARG A 19 12.12 -7.33 2.19
CA ARG A 19 13.56 -7.35 2.55
C ARG A 19 14.38 -6.31 1.78
N ARG A 20 13.98 -5.96 0.56
CA ARG A 20 14.59 -4.88 -0.24
C ARG A 20 14.05 -3.50 0.11
N GLY A 21 13.31 -3.36 1.21
CA GLY A 21 12.72 -2.10 1.65
C GLY A 21 11.50 -1.66 0.85
N ARG A 22 10.92 -2.52 0.02
CA ARG A 22 9.75 -2.15 -0.80
C ARG A 22 8.44 -2.40 -0.06
N HIS A 23 7.48 -1.50 -0.26
CA HIS A 23 6.12 -1.64 0.20
C HIS A 23 5.35 -2.66 -0.63
N THR A 24 4.66 -3.57 0.04
CA THR A 24 3.83 -4.61 -0.59
C THR A 24 2.36 -4.44 -0.24
N ALA A 25 1.46 -4.80 -1.15
CA ALA A 25 0.01 -4.74 -0.89
C ALA A 25 -0.45 -5.98 -0.10
N ALA A 26 -1.30 -5.76 0.89
CA ALA A 26 -2.14 -6.77 1.53
C ALA A 26 -3.60 -6.37 1.34
N PHE A 27 -4.45 -7.28 0.87
CA PHE A 27 -5.88 -7.04 0.66
C PHE A 27 -6.64 -7.65 1.83
N VAL A 28 -7.47 -6.84 2.49
CA VAL A 28 -8.18 -7.21 3.71
C VAL A 28 -9.58 -6.62 3.71
N GLU A 29 -10.55 -7.29 4.32
CA GLU A 29 -11.91 -6.76 4.49
C GLU A 29 -11.94 -5.69 5.59
N GLU A 30 -11.17 -5.90 6.67
CA GLU A 30 -11.06 -5.00 7.82
C GLU A 30 -9.62 -4.53 8.02
N GLU A 31 -9.46 -3.26 8.43
CA GLU A 31 -8.15 -2.70 8.78
C GLU A 31 -7.66 -3.33 10.10
N PRO A 32 -6.42 -3.84 10.18
CA PRO A 32 -5.91 -4.41 11.42
C PRO A 32 -5.59 -3.32 12.45
N ASP A 33 -5.66 -3.66 13.73
CA ASP A 33 -5.31 -2.77 14.85
C ASP A 33 -3.88 -2.20 14.77
N ALA A 34 -2.96 -2.97 14.20
CA ALA A 34 -1.57 -2.59 14.00
C ALA A 34 -1.11 -2.85 12.56
N LEU A 35 -0.54 -1.83 11.93
CA LEU A 35 -0.03 -1.94 10.58
C LEU A 35 1.39 -2.53 10.58
N ALA A 36 1.60 -3.56 9.75
CA ALA A 36 2.94 -4.11 9.58
C ALA A 36 3.83 -3.15 8.75
N PRO A 37 5.12 -2.99 9.11
CA PRO A 37 6.04 -2.14 8.36
C PRO A 37 6.09 -2.51 6.87
N ARG A 38 6.16 -1.49 6.01
CA ARG A 38 6.26 -1.64 4.55
C ARG A 38 5.09 -2.46 3.96
N THR A 39 3.91 -2.35 4.56
CA THR A 39 2.70 -2.98 4.05
C THR A 39 1.66 -1.90 3.75
N VAL A 40 1.11 -1.93 2.55
CA VAL A 40 -0.04 -1.12 2.14
C VAL A 40 -1.26 -2.01 2.27
N TYR A 41 -2.05 -1.78 3.31
CA TYR A 41 -3.32 -2.46 3.51
C TYR A 41 -4.36 -1.84 2.60
N VAL A 42 -4.95 -2.64 1.74
CA VAL A 42 -5.99 -2.26 0.80
C VAL A 42 -7.27 -2.82 1.36
N VAL A 43 -8.06 -1.94 1.98
CA VAL A 43 -9.26 -2.32 2.71
C VAL A 43 -10.46 -2.28 1.77
N GLY A 44 -11.24 -3.35 1.76
CA GLY A 44 -12.49 -3.48 1.01
C GLY A 44 -12.88 -4.93 0.77
N GLU A 45 -14.10 -5.12 0.28
CA GLU A 45 -14.73 -6.42 0.07
C GLU A 45 -15.28 -6.55 -1.36
N ASP A 46 -15.52 -7.79 -1.81
CA ASP A 46 -16.17 -8.08 -3.10
C ASP A 46 -15.58 -7.35 -4.30
N GLY A 47 -14.25 -7.20 -4.31
CA GLY A 47 -13.50 -6.50 -5.36
C GLY A 47 -13.54 -4.97 -5.29
N HIS A 48 -14.33 -4.40 -4.38
CA HIS A 48 -14.30 -2.98 -4.07
C HIS A 48 -13.11 -2.65 -3.18
N ARG A 49 -12.52 -1.48 -3.41
CA ARG A 49 -11.37 -0.98 -2.64
C ARG A 49 -11.77 0.38 -2.08
N TRP A 50 -11.92 0.48 -0.77
CA TRP A 50 -12.39 1.70 -0.12
C TRP A 50 -11.22 2.63 0.17
N PHE A 51 -10.16 2.13 0.81
CA PHE A 51 -8.99 2.93 1.11
C PHE A 51 -7.70 2.10 1.23
N ALA A 52 -6.56 2.78 1.12
CA ALA A 52 -5.25 2.25 1.46
C ALA A 52 -4.81 2.81 2.81
N ALA A 53 -4.33 1.96 3.72
CA ALA A 53 -3.74 2.32 5.01
C ALA A 53 -2.30 1.81 5.12
N PHE A 54 -1.39 2.67 5.55
CA PHE A 54 0.02 2.32 5.80
C PHE A 54 0.71 3.37 6.68
N ASP A 55 1.76 2.95 7.38
CA ASP A 55 2.59 3.87 8.18
C ASP A 55 3.29 4.89 7.29
N CYS A 56 3.33 6.15 7.75
CA CYS A 56 4.00 7.22 7.06
C CYS A 56 5.50 6.90 6.89
N PRO A 57 6.04 6.84 5.66
CA PRO A 57 7.40 6.39 5.42
C PRO A 57 8.48 7.37 5.90
N CYS A 58 8.11 8.57 6.39
CA CYS A 58 9.07 9.49 7.00
C CYS A 58 9.46 9.07 8.42
N GLY A 59 8.80 8.06 9.02
CA GLY A 59 9.11 7.56 10.35
C GLY A 59 8.46 8.34 11.49
N CYS A 60 7.49 9.22 11.22
CA CYS A 60 6.79 9.98 12.26
C CYS A 60 5.78 9.16 13.09
N GLY A 61 5.57 7.87 12.78
CA GLY A 61 4.67 6.98 13.51
C GLY A 61 3.17 7.15 13.17
N GLU A 62 2.83 8.07 12.28
CA GLU A 62 1.44 8.33 11.88
C GLU A 62 0.97 7.41 10.75
N THR A 63 -0.27 6.95 10.83
CA THR A 63 -0.94 6.22 9.73
C THR A 63 -1.42 7.18 8.65
N ILE A 64 -1.16 6.83 7.39
CA ILE A 64 -1.76 7.48 6.22
C ILE A 64 -2.92 6.62 5.73
N LYS A 65 -4.12 7.22 5.65
CA LYS A 65 -5.28 6.64 4.95
C LYS A 65 -5.59 7.42 3.69
N LEU A 66 -5.70 6.73 2.56
CA LEU A 66 -5.97 7.31 1.25
C LEU A 66 -7.21 6.67 0.64
N SER A 67 -8.20 7.46 0.27
CA SER A 67 -9.37 6.91 -0.44
C SER A 67 -8.97 6.31 -1.77
N LEU A 68 -9.51 5.12 -2.06
CA LEU A 68 -9.43 4.43 -3.34
C LEU A 68 -10.79 4.41 -4.07
N VAL A 69 -11.83 5.00 -3.47
CA VAL A 69 -13.17 5.06 -4.06
C VAL A 69 -13.13 5.94 -5.31
N PRO A 70 -13.62 5.45 -6.47
CA PRO A 70 -13.71 6.24 -7.68
C PRO A 70 -14.57 7.50 -7.49
N GLY A 71 -13.99 8.67 -7.74
CA GLY A 71 -14.69 9.96 -7.67
C GLY A 71 -14.34 10.80 -6.43
N ASP A 72 -13.74 10.20 -5.40
CA ASP A 72 -13.32 10.92 -4.20
C ASP A 72 -12.26 11.98 -4.50
N ARG A 73 -12.29 13.06 -3.70
CA ARG A 73 -11.33 14.16 -3.77
C ARG A 73 -10.81 14.54 -2.38
N PRO A 74 -9.53 14.30 -2.08
CA PRO A 74 -8.56 13.62 -2.95
C PRO A 74 -8.83 12.10 -3.04
N GLY A 75 -8.58 11.51 -4.21
CA GLY A 75 -8.73 10.08 -4.47
C GLY A 75 -7.49 9.49 -5.15
N TRP A 76 -7.14 8.26 -4.81
CA TRP A 76 -5.95 7.57 -5.30
C TRP A 76 -6.30 6.32 -6.11
N LYS A 77 -5.41 5.99 -7.03
CA LYS A 77 -5.38 4.75 -7.80
C LYS A 77 -4.27 3.88 -7.27
N LEU A 78 -4.63 2.65 -6.90
CA LEU A 78 -3.69 1.60 -6.54
C LEU A 78 -3.40 0.72 -7.76
N ARG A 79 -2.11 0.46 -8.00
CA ARG A 79 -1.66 -0.60 -8.90
C ARG A 79 -0.86 -1.63 -8.11
N ASP A 80 -1.36 -2.85 -8.00
CA ASP A 80 -0.58 -3.97 -7.48
C ASP A 80 0.24 -4.62 -8.60
N HIS A 81 1.42 -5.12 -8.22
CA HIS A 81 2.36 -5.74 -9.14
C HIS A 81 2.51 -7.23 -8.82
N TRP A 82 2.93 -8.02 -9.80
CA TRP A 82 3.13 -9.46 -9.66
C TRP A 82 4.15 -9.84 -8.57
N ASP A 83 5.11 -8.95 -8.29
CA ASP A 83 6.13 -9.10 -7.24
C ASP A 83 5.62 -8.73 -5.83
N GLY A 84 4.30 -8.51 -5.71
CA GLY A 84 3.60 -8.14 -4.48
C GLY A 84 3.70 -6.66 -4.12
N THR A 85 4.45 -5.86 -4.87
CA THR A 85 4.60 -4.43 -4.56
C THR A 85 3.37 -3.61 -4.96
N ALA A 86 3.27 -2.40 -4.41
CA ALA A 86 2.20 -1.44 -4.71
C ALA A 86 2.73 -0.15 -5.33
N SER A 87 1.98 0.44 -6.25
CA SER A 87 2.10 1.85 -6.61
C SER A 87 0.81 2.61 -6.25
N LEU A 88 0.95 3.86 -5.83
CA LEU A 88 -0.14 4.79 -5.60
C LEU A 88 0.03 6.02 -6.50
N ALA A 89 -1.08 6.49 -7.07
CA ALA A 89 -1.14 7.71 -7.87
C ALA A 89 -2.43 8.48 -7.55
N PRO A 90 -2.41 9.82 -7.37
CA PRO A 90 -1.25 10.71 -7.47
C PRO A 90 -0.25 10.55 -6.31
N SER A 91 0.74 11.45 -6.22
CA SER A 91 1.64 11.51 -5.05
C SER A 91 0.84 11.70 -3.77
N VAL A 92 1.43 11.26 -2.67
CA VAL A 92 0.88 11.46 -1.33
C VAL A 92 1.48 12.74 -0.78
N TRP A 93 0.63 13.73 -0.53
CA TRP A 93 1.04 14.98 0.10
C TRP A 93 0.21 15.22 1.35
N ARG A 94 0.82 15.00 2.51
CA ARG A 94 0.20 15.34 3.79
C ARG A 94 0.20 16.86 3.93
N LYS A 95 -0.99 17.45 4.12
CA LYS A 95 -1.14 18.90 4.36
C LYS A 95 -0.98 19.27 5.84
N VAL A 96 -1.14 18.28 6.72
CA VAL A 96 -1.04 18.40 8.18
C VAL A 96 -0.05 17.38 8.75
N GLY A 97 0.33 17.50 10.02
CA GLY A 97 1.31 16.63 10.67
C GLY A 97 2.72 16.83 10.10
N CYS A 98 3.43 15.73 9.82
CA CYS A 98 4.81 15.76 9.31
C CYS A 98 5.00 16.36 7.91
N LYS A 99 3.91 16.70 7.19
CA LYS A 99 3.91 17.30 5.85
C LYS A 99 4.70 16.53 4.78
N SER A 100 4.91 15.23 4.97
CA SER A 100 5.60 14.36 4.02
C SER A 100 4.99 14.45 2.62
N HIS A 101 5.84 14.56 1.60
CA HIS A 101 5.45 14.54 0.19
C HIS A 101 6.29 13.54 -0.59
N PHE A 102 5.65 12.53 -1.16
CA PHE A 102 6.34 11.45 -1.87
C PHE A 102 5.43 10.76 -2.91
N TRP A 103 6.05 10.06 -3.83
CA TRP A 103 5.41 9.03 -4.65
C TRP A 103 5.67 7.65 -4.06
N LEU A 104 4.69 6.75 -4.18
CA LEU A 104 4.89 5.32 -3.97
C LEU A 104 4.84 4.60 -5.32
N ARG A 105 5.97 4.09 -5.80
CA ARG A 105 6.07 3.43 -7.11
C ARG A 105 6.79 2.10 -6.99
N LYS A 106 6.11 1.01 -7.35
CA LYS A 106 6.64 -0.36 -7.27
C LYS A 106 7.24 -0.66 -5.88
N GLY A 107 6.52 -0.21 -4.85
CA GLY A 107 6.89 -0.30 -3.45
C GLY A 107 7.98 0.66 -2.98
N ARG A 108 8.55 1.49 -3.85
CA ARG A 108 9.58 2.48 -3.47
C ARG A 108 8.95 3.81 -3.14
N VAL A 109 9.47 4.43 -2.08
CA VAL A 109 9.17 5.81 -1.72
C VAL A 109 10.14 6.70 -2.49
N GLU A 110 9.62 7.55 -3.35
CA GLU A 110 10.36 8.57 -4.10
C GLU A 110 9.95 9.93 -3.53
N TRP A 111 10.82 10.54 -2.72
CA TRP A 111 10.57 11.84 -2.10
C TRP A 111 10.55 12.95 -3.16
N CYS A 112 9.73 13.98 -2.91
CA CYS A 112 9.67 15.19 -3.73
C CYS A 112 10.60 16.28 -3.20
#